data_AF-A0A2R6FRS9-F1
#
_entry.id   AF-A0A2R6FRS9-F1
#
_cell.length_a   1.000
_cell.length_b   1.000
_cell.length_c   1.000
_cell.angle_alpha   90.00
_cell.angle_beta   90.00
_cell.angle_gamma   90.00
#
_symmetry.space_group_name_H-M   'P 1'
#
loop_
_entity.id
_entity.type
_entity.pdbx_description
1 polymer ?
#
loop_
_entity_poly.entity_id
_entity_poly.type
_entity_poly.pdbx_seq_one_letter_code
_entity_poly.pdbx_strand_id
1 'polypeptide(L)' 'MLNALALQSGLGPLGSPVGILGVLVVLAVVILVGRFLLSMAWRLVVIGLIVVGTLYVLGLLGFGLGIL' A
#
# COMPACT_ATOMS: atom_id res chain seq x y z
N MET A 1 -24.80 10.66 -34.80
CA MET A 1 -23.60 10.00 -35.36
C MET A 1 -22.30 10.70 -34.92
N LEU A 2 -22.24 12.04 -34.94
CA LEU A 2 -21.07 12.81 -34.47
C LEU A 2 -20.68 12.55 -32.99
N ASN A 3 -21.66 12.40 -32.09
CA ASN A 3 -21.40 12.06 -30.68
C ASN A 3 -20.76 10.67 -30.48
N ALA A 4 -21.05 9.70 -31.34
CA ALA A 4 -20.50 8.35 -31.20
C ALA A 4 -19.02 8.31 -31.60
N LEU A 5 -18.65 9.05 -32.65
CA LEU A 5 -17.26 9.22 -33.08
C LEU A 5 -16.44 9.99 -32.03
N ALA A 6 -17.04 10.98 -31.37
CA ALA A 6 -16.43 11.73 -30.28
C ALA A 6 -16.17 10.86 -29.03
N LEU A 7 -17.05 9.90 -28.71
CA LEU A 7 -16.77 8.90 -27.67
C LEU A 7 -15.64 7.96 -28.10
N GLN A 8 -15.63 7.50 -29.35
CA GLN A 8 -14.65 6.54 -29.84
C GLN A 8 -13.22 7.14 -29.90
N SER A 9 -13.10 8.44 -30.19
CA SER A 9 -11.83 9.18 -30.06
C SER A 9 -11.48 9.51 -28.61
N GLY A 10 -12.47 9.63 -27.71
CA GLY A 10 -12.28 9.87 -26.28
C GLY A 10 -11.85 8.63 -25.47
N LEU A 11 -12.08 7.41 -25.96
CA LEU A 11 -11.70 6.18 -25.27
C LEU A 11 -10.19 5.89 -25.29
N GLY A 12 -9.39 6.60 -26.09
CA GLY A 12 -7.94 6.50 -26.07
C GLY A 12 -7.43 5.03 -26.11
N PRO A 13 -6.36 4.67 -25.38
CA PRO A 13 -5.86 3.29 -25.35
C PRO A 13 -6.92 2.24 -24.96
N LEU A 14 -7.96 2.63 -24.22
CA LEU A 14 -9.04 1.75 -23.76
C LEU A 14 -10.00 1.31 -24.89
N GLY A 15 -9.96 1.98 -26.05
CA GLY A 15 -10.70 1.57 -27.24
C GLY A 15 -10.08 0.38 -27.98
N SER A 16 -8.89 -0.07 -27.57
CA SER A 16 -8.18 -1.20 -28.16
C SER A 16 -7.96 -2.33 -27.13
N PRO A 17 -8.06 -3.62 -27.52
CA PRO A 17 -7.78 -4.74 -26.63
C PRO A 17 -6.38 -4.65 -26.00
N VAL A 18 -5.39 -4.15 -26.75
CA VAL A 18 -4.00 -4.03 -26.30
C VAL A 18 -3.84 -2.92 -25.26
N GLY A 19 -4.49 -1.76 -25.43
CA GLY A 19 -4.37 -0.67 -24.46
C GLY A 19 -5.09 -0.96 -23.13
N ILE A 20 -6.16 -1.76 -23.14
CA ILE A 20 -6.76 -2.30 -21.90
C ILE A 20 -5.75 -3.16 -21.13
N LEU A 21 -5.04 -4.04 -21.83
CA LEU A 21 -3.98 -4.86 -21.21
C LEU A 21 -2.86 -3.99 -20.62
N GLY A 22 -2.45 -2.94 -21.34
CA GLY A 22 -1.45 -1.99 -20.85
C GLY A 22 -1.88 -1.32 -19.54
N VAL A 23 -3.12 -0.85 -19.45
CA VAL A 23 -3.65 -0.22 -18.24
C VAL A 23 -3.74 -1.23 -17.08
N LEU A 24 -4.18 -2.45 -17.35
CA LEU A 24 -4.24 -3.51 -16.33
C LEU A 24 -2.85 -3.85 -15.78
N VAL A 25 -1.82 -3.91 -16.63
CA VAL A 25 -0.43 -4.15 -16.20
C VAL A 25 0.05 -3.03 -15.29
N VAL A 26 -0.17 -1.77 -15.68
CA VAL A 26 0.18 -0.61 -14.85
C VAL A 26 -0.52 -0.68 -13.49
N LEU A 27 -1.82 -0.98 -13.48
CA LEU A 27 -2.60 -1.10 -12.25
C LEU A 27 -2.08 -2.24 -11.36
N ALA A 28 -1.75 -3.39 -11.96
CA ALA A 28 -1.18 -4.53 -11.25
C ALA A 28 0.16 -4.18 -10.59
N VAL A 29 1.03 -3.42 -11.28
CA VAL A 29 2.29 -2.94 -10.71
C VAL A 29 2.04 -2.01 -9.52
N VAL A 30 1.11 -1.06 -9.64
CA VAL A 30 0.77 -0.14 -8.53
C VAL A 30 0.23 -0.91 -7.32
N ILE A 31 -0.67 -1.87 -7.53
CA ILE A 31 -1.21 -2.71 -6.45
C ILE A 31 -0.11 -3.56 -5.82
N LEU A 32 0.80 -4.12 -6.63
CA LEU A 32 1.92 -4.91 -6.13
C LEU A 32 2.86 -4.07 -5.25
N VAL A 33 3.18 -2.86 -5.68
CA VAL A 33 4.00 -1.90 -4.92
C VAL A 33 3.29 -1.50 -3.63
N GLY A 34 2.02 -1.10 -3.72
CA GLY A 34 1.20 -0.74 -2.55
C GLY A 34 1.07 -1.87 -1.55
N ARG A 35 0.91 -3.12 -2.02
CA ARG A 35 0.86 -4.31 -1.18
C ARG A 35 2.19 -4.58 -0.49
N PHE A 36 3.30 -4.38 -1.20
CA PHE A 36 4.64 -4.56 -0.63
C PHE A 36 4.90 -3.54 0.49
N LEU A 37 4.55 -2.27 0.25
CA LEU A 37 4.61 -1.20 1.24
C LEU A 37 3.72 -1.50 2.45
N LEU A 38 2.49 -1.96 2.25
CA LEU A 38 1.56 -2.28 3.33
C LEU A 38 2.08 -3.44 4.18
N SER A 39 2.64 -4.48 3.56
CA SER A 39 3.30 -5.60 4.24
C SER A 39 4.48 -5.11 5.08
N MET A 40 5.28 -4.18 4.56
CA MET A 40 6.43 -3.63 5.27
C MET A 40 6.02 -2.71 6.42
N ALA A 41 5.02 -1.85 6.20
CA ALA A 41 4.46 -0.99 7.23
C ALA A 41 3.88 -1.81 8.38
N TRP A 42 3.13 -2.87 8.07
CA TRP A 42 2.58 -3.76 9.10
C TRP A 42 3.67 -4.38 9.96
N ARG A 43 4.78 -4.81 9.36
CA ARG A 43 5.94 -5.32 10.11
C ARG A 43 6.51 -4.26 11.06
N LEU A 44 6.67 -3.03 10.62
CA LEU A 44 7.15 -1.93 11.48
C LEU A 44 6.19 -1.64 12.63
N VAL A 45 4.88 -1.65 12.36
CA VAL A 45 3.84 -1.47 13.40
C VAL A 45 3.91 -2.58 14.44
N VAL A 46 3.99 -3.84 14.01
CA VAL A 46 4.10 -4.99 14.93
C VAL A 46 5.37 -4.90 15.78
N ILE A 47 6.52 -4.56 15.17
CA ILE A 47 7.77 -4.39 15.91
C ILE A 47 7.64 -3.25 16.94
N GLY A 48 7.09 -2.10 16.54
CA GLY A 48 6.84 -0.99 17.45
C GLY A 48 5.92 -1.37 18.61
N LEU A 49 4.85 -2.10 18.32
CA LEU A 49 3.92 -2.61 19.33
C LEU A 49 4.62 -3.55 20.32
N ILE A 50 5.45 -4.47 19.82
CA ILE A 50 6.22 -5.39 20.66
C ILE A 50 7.20 -4.61 21.55
N VAL A 51 7.92 -3.64 21.01
CA VAL A 51 8.86 -2.82 21.77
C VAL A 51 8.14 -2.03 22.86
N VAL A 52 7.07 -1.32 22.52
CA VAL A 52 6.26 -0.55 23.47
C VAL A 52 5.67 -1.46 24.55
N GLY A 53 5.08 -2.59 24.17
CA GLY A 53 4.52 -3.55 25.12
C GLY A 53 5.58 -4.14 26.04
N THR A 54 6.77 -4.45 25.52
CA THR A 54 7.88 -4.97 26.31
C THR A 54 8.38 -3.92 27.31
N LEU A 55 8.66 -2.69 26.85
CA LEU A 55 9.09 -1.61 27.73
C LEU A 55 8.05 -1.28 28.80
N TYR A 56 6.76 -1.34 28.47
CA TYR A 56 5.67 -1.15 29.41
C TYR A 56 5.67 -2.22 30.50
N VAL A 57 5.75 -3.50 30.13
CA VAL A 57 5.84 -4.62 31.10
C VAL A 57 7.10 -4.50 31.95
N LEU A 58 8.25 -4.18 31.34
CA LEU A 58 9.49 -3.95 32.08
C LEU A 58 9.35 -2.81 33.10
N GLY A 59 8.71 -1.70 32.70
CA GLY A 59 8.43 -0.58 33.59
C GLY A 59 7.52 -0.96 34.77
N LEU A 60 6.47 -1.76 34.52
CA LEU A 60 5.59 -2.28 35.57
C LEU A 60 6.32 -3.21 36.54
N LEU A 61 7.27 -4.00 36.04
CA LEU A 61 8.10 -4.90 36.84
C LEU A 61 9.23 -4.18 37.59
N GLY A 62 9.29 -2.84 37.51
CA GLY A 62 10.30 -2.04 38.20
C GLY A 62 11.67 -2.01 37.50
N PHE A 63 11.78 -2.53 36.28
CA PHE A 63 12.93 -2.29 35.40
C PHE A 63 12.84 -0.89 34.78
N GLY A 64 12.72 0.13 35.63
CA GLY A 64 12.97 1.51 35.23
C GLY A 64 14.44 1.64 34.83
N LEU A 65 14.71 2.44 33.80
CA LEU A 65 16.06 2.91 33.47
C LEU A 65 16.76 3.26 34.79
N GLY A 66 17.72 2.43 35.20
CA GLY A 66 18.24 2.45 36.56
C GLY A 66 18.80 3.81 36.94
N ILE A 67 18.02 4.60 37.66
CA ILE A 67 18.47 5.65 38.57
C ILE A 67 17.51 5.66 39.76
N LEU A 68 18.09 5.30 40.89
CA LEU A 68 17.59 5.54 42.24
C LEU A 68 17.27 7.03 42.43
#